data_AF-A0A484XW54-F1
#
_entry.id   AF-A0A484XW54-F1
#
_cell.length_a   1.000
_cell.length_b   1.000
_cell.length_c   1.000
_cell.angle_alpha   90.00
_cell.angle_beta   90.00
_cell.angle_gamma   90.00
#
_symmetry.space_group_name_H-M   'P 1'
#
loop_
_entity.id
_entity.type
_entity.pdbx_description
1 polymer ?
#
loop_
_entity_poly.entity_id
_entity_poly.type
_entity_poly.pdbx_seq_one_letter_code
_entity_poly.pdbx_strand_id
1 'polypeptide(L)'
;MMKQKIIAVTACPTGIAHTFMAANKIMAWAKQHNIEVKVETQGSDGVKNRLTKQDIASASAIILATDVPIQDAERFDGVPHLKTRTQELIKDTDRYLRQALAMGKRAEAGEHEPEITRSAYQIFIGHIMAAISYMLPVVVMGGLMMATAKITGQFINIEHSPFSLLDKLGFMTIKFMYPVFAMYLAFSIAGKPALIPGLIGGIMSDEVYKRFFDIETFMPSGFFGAIGIGFFVGYLVRWLNDTIHVRQQLTTIKTMLLVPLITGITLVMVMEYLINPVFGSLNQLMVVFFYLGRRYRTRLLFSDDRRRHRVRSGWACQ
;
A
#
# COMPACT_ATOMS: atom_id res chain seq x y z
N MET A 1 -39.41 -22.13 1.73
CA MET A 1 -38.28 -22.12 2.69
C MET A 1 -37.20 -21.19 2.15
N MET A 2 -36.71 -20.24 2.95
CA MET A 2 -35.54 -19.45 2.54
C MET A 2 -34.34 -20.38 2.44
N LYS A 3 -33.65 -20.37 1.29
CA LYS A 3 -32.46 -21.19 1.05
C LYS A 3 -31.36 -20.73 2.00
N GLN A 4 -30.80 -21.63 2.80
CA GLN A 4 -29.68 -21.28 3.68
C GLN A 4 -28.49 -20.82 2.84
N LYS A 5 -27.79 -19.77 3.31
CA LYS A 5 -26.62 -19.20 2.65
C LYS A 5 -25.41 -19.28 3.57
N ILE A 6 -24.32 -19.88 3.10
CA ILE A 6 -23.04 -19.93 3.79
C ILE A 6 -22.07 -18.99 3.09
N ILE A 7 -21.34 -18.21 3.87
CA ILE A 7 -20.18 -17.49 3.36
C ILE A 7 -18.91 -17.99 4.03
N ALA A 8 -17.81 -17.98 3.30
CA ALA A 8 -16.52 -18.37 3.86
C ALA A 8 -15.37 -17.49 3.36
N VAL A 9 -14.37 -17.29 4.22
CA VAL A 9 -13.05 -16.77 3.83
C VAL A 9 -12.04 -17.89 4.00
N THR A 10 -11.24 -18.13 2.97
CA THR A 10 -10.14 -19.08 3.01
C THR A 10 -8.82 -18.34 2.83
N ALA A 11 -7.83 -18.62 3.68
CA ALA A 11 -6.52 -17.99 3.58
C ALA A 11 -5.41 -18.89 4.15
N CYS A 12 -4.42 -19.22 3.33
CA CYS A 12 -3.23 -20.00 3.71
C CYS A 12 -1.97 -19.17 3.39
N PRO A 13 -0.90 -19.18 4.20
CA PRO A 13 0.30 -18.36 3.99
C PRO A 13 0.94 -18.58 2.62
N THR A 14 0.94 -19.82 2.14
CA THR A 14 1.49 -20.23 0.85
C THR A 14 0.52 -20.06 -0.32
N GLY A 15 -0.71 -19.60 -0.05
CA GLY A 15 -1.59 -18.97 -1.03
C GLY A 15 -2.22 -19.84 -2.13
N ILE A 16 -1.74 -21.06 -2.38
CA ILE A 16 -2.03 -21.78 -3.64
C ILE A 16 -2.76 -23.11 -3.46
N ALA A 17 -2.36 -23.94 -2.50
CA ALA A 17 -2.96 -25.27 -2.36
C ALA A 17 -4.15 -25.25 -1.39
N HIS A 18 -3.91 -25.03 -0.10
CA HIS A 18 -4.95 -25.19 0.91
C HIS A 18 -6.04 -24.12 0.83
N THR A 19 -5.74 -22.88 0.44
CA THR A 19 -6.75 -21.83 0.24
C THR A 19 -7.85 -22.29 -0.73
N PHE A 20 -7.45 -22.69 -1.93
CA PHE A 20 -8.39 -23.10 -2.97
C PHE A 20 -8.97 -24.50 -2.72
N MET A 21 -8.21 -25.44 -2.15
CA MET A 21 -8.75 -26.75 -1.76
C MET A 21 -9.85 -26.63 -0.72
N ALA A 22 -9.66 -25.78 0.30
CA ALA A 22 -10.68 -25.48 1.29
C ALA A 22 -11.91 -24.86 0.62
N ALA A 23 -11.72 -23.87 -0.26
CA ALA A 23 -12.82 -23.23 -0.98
C ALA A 23 -13.62 -24.23 -1.84
N ASN A 24 -12.92 -25.08 -2.61
CA ASN A 24 -13.56 -26.09 -3.45
C ASN A 24 -14.33 -27.13 -2.64
N LYS A 25 -13.79 -27.56 -1.48
CA LYS A 25 -14.49 -28.48 -0.59
C LYS A 25 -15.75 -27.87 0.01
N ILE A 26 -15.69 -26.60 0.43
CA ILE A 26 -16.87 -25.86 0.90
C ILE A 26 -17.93 -25.77 -0.20
N MET A 27 -17.53 -25.38 -1.41
CA MET A 27 -18.44 -25.27 -2.56
C MET A 27 -19.08 -26.61 -2.93
N ALA A 28 -18.29 -27.69 -2.95
CA ALA A 28 -18.76 -29.03 -3.25
C ALA A 28 -19.77 -29.53 -2.20
N TRP A 29 -19.46 -29.35 -0.92
CA TRP A 29 -20.34 -29.75 0.18
C TRP A 29 -21.66 -28.97 0.16
N ALA A 30 -21.62 -27.66 -0.06
CA ALA A 30 -22.82 -26.83 -0.13
C ALA A 30 -23.71 -27.21 -1.33
N LYS A 31 -23.10 -27.53 -2.49
CA LYS A 31 -23.81 -28.04 -3.66
C LYS A 31 -24.54 -29.36 -3.36
N GLN A 32 -23.91 -30.29 -2.63
CA GLN A 32 -24.53 -31.56 -2.23
C GLN A 32 -25.72 -31.37 -1.28
N HIS A 33 -25.70 -30.32 -0.45
CA HIS A 33 -26.76 -30.03 0.52
C HIS A 33 -27.78 -28.99 0.02
N ASN A 34 -27.71 -28.59 -1.25
CA ASN A 34 -28.55 -27.55 -1.86
C ASN A 34 -28.55 -26.22 -1.08
N ILE A 35 -27.38 -25.85 -0.55
CA ILE A 35 -27.14 -24.61 0.21
C ILE A 35 -26.43 -23.61 -0.72
N GLU A 36 -26.84 -22.34 -0.66
CA GLU A 36 -26.15 -21.27 -1.39
C GLU A 36 -24.81 -20.96 -0.72
N VAL A 37 -23.76 -20.77 -1.51
CA VAL A 37 -22.42 -20.56 -0.97
C VAL A 37 -21.63 -19.51 -1.74
N LYS A 38 -20.92 -18.66 -1.01
CA LYS A 38 -19.92 -17.76 -1.59
C LYS A 38 -18.63 -17.83 -0.78
N VAL A 39 -17.51 -18.10 -1.45
CA VAL A 39 -16.21 -18.23 -0.81
C VAL A 39 -15.26 -17.17 -1.33
N GLU A 40 -14.77 -16.30 -0.45
CA GLU A 40 -13.65 -15.39 -0.69
C GLU A 40 -12.34 -16.13 -0.45
N THR A 41 -11.44 -16.07 -1.42
CA THR A 41 -10.10 -16.68 -1.31
C THR A 41 -9.07 -15.56 -1.21
N GLN A 42 -8.26 -15.58 -0.16
CA GLN A 42 -7.15 -14.66 0.00
C GLN A 42 -5.83 -15.44 -0.08
N GLY A 43 -5.20 -15.38 -1.26
CA GLY A 43 -4.00 -16.16 -1.56
C GLY A 43 -2.84 -15.31 -2.06
N SER A 44 -1.82 -15.99 -2.58
CA SER A 44 -0.70 -15.35 -3.30
C SER A 44 -1.20 -14.63 -4.54
N ASP A 45 -2.29 -15.12 -5.16
CA ASP A 45 -2.93 -14.53 -6.34
C ASP A 45 -3.80 -13.29 -6.02
N GLY A 46 -3.74 -12.79 -4.77
CA GLY A 46 -4.58 -11.71 -4.27
C GLY A 46 -5.92 -12.18 -3.71
N VAL A 47 -6.84 -11.24 -3.51
CA VAL A 47 -8.21 -11.50 -3.04
C VAL A 47 -9.11 -11.77 -4.25
N LYS A 48 -9.79 -12.93 -4.28
CA LYS A 48 -10.78 -13.27 -5.30
C LYS A 48 -12.14 -13.54 -4.65
N ASN A 49 -13.22 -13.28 -5.39
CA ASN A 49 -14.60 -13.43 -4.94
C ASN A 49 -14.91 -12.70 -3.62
N ARG A 50 -14.40 -11.47 -3.46
CA ARG A 50 -14.55 -10.66 -2.24
C ARG A 50 -16.02 -10.60 -1.80
N LEU A 51 -16.26 -10.88 -0.52
CA LEU A 51 -17.56 -10.83 0.13
C LEU A 51 -17.99 -9.38 0.35
N THR A 52 -19.22 -9.06 -0.01
CA THR A 52 -19.81 -7.74 0.25
C THR A 52 -20.44 -7.70 1.65
N LYS A 53 -20.76 -6.51 2.14
CA LYS A 53 -21.54 -6.38 3.39
C LYS A 53 -22.89 -7.09 3.28
N GLN A 54 -23.53 -7.03 2.10
CA GLN A 54 -24.79 -7.74 1.84
C GLN A 54 -24.62 -9.27 1.92
N ASP A 55 -23.49 -9.81 1.46
CA ASP A 55 -23.19 -11.25 1.63
C ASP A 55 -23.08 -11.63 3.10
N ILE A 56 -22.39 -10.80 3.90
CA ILE A 56 -22.24 -11.00 5.35
C ILE A 56 -23.58 -10.86 6.07
N ALA A 57 -24.42 -9.90 5.65
CA ALA A 57 -25.75 -9.67 6.21
C ALA A 57 -26.70 -10.85 5.96
N SER A 58 -26.76 -11.33 4.71
CA SER A 58 -27.66 -12.39 4.24
C SER A 58 -27.22 -13.81 4.61
N ALA A 59 -26.00 -14.00 5.13
CA ALA A 59 -25.49 -15.31 5.49
C ALA A 59 -26.15 -15.89 6.73
N SER A 60 -26.54 -17.17 6.65
CA SER A 60 -26.99 -17.99 7.78
C SER A 60 -25.82 -18.44 8.65
N ALA A 61 -24.64 -18.61 8.06
CA ALA A 61 -23.40 -18.99 8.75
C ALA A 61 -22.16 -18.41 8.04
N ILE A 62 -21.14 -18.10 8.84
CA ILE A 62 -19.86 -17.53 8.38
C ILE A 62 -18.72 -18.44 8.84
N ILE A 63 -17.81 -18.76 7.92
CA ILE A 63 -16.64 -19.61 8.21
C ILE A 63 -15.35 -18.88 7.82
N LEU A 64 -14.44 -18.71 8.77
CA LEU A 64 -13.10 -18.19 8.54
C LEU A 64 -12.10 -19.34 8.64
N ALA A 65 -11.82 -19.98 7.50
CA ALA A 65 -10.81 -21.04 7.38
C ALA A 65 -9.45 -20.43 7.03
N THR A 66 -8.70 -20.01 8.05
CA THR A 66 -7.54 -19.12 7.88
C THR A 66 -6.36 -19.61 8.70
N ASP A 67 -5.19 -19.66 8.07
CA ASP A 67 -3.90 -19.96 8.71
C ASP A 67 -3.03 -18.69 8.87
N VAL A 68 -3.49 -17.56 8.34
CA VAL A 68 -2.87 -16.22 8.42
C VAL A 68 -3.95 -15.15 8.66
N PRO A 69 -3.58 -13.98 9.20
CA PRO A 69 -4.48 -12.82 9.22
C PRO A 69 -5.01 -12.51 7.83
N ILE A 70 -6.32 -12.28 7.74
CA ILE A 70 -7.01 -11.93 6.50
C ILE A 70 -7.04 -10.41 6.32
N GLN A 71 -7.01 -9.96 5.07
CA GLN A 71 -7.24 -8.58 4.67
C GLN A 71 -8.70 -8.20 4.96
N ASP A 72 -8.89 -6.98 5.45
CA ASP A 72 -10.17 -6.41 5.85
C ASP A 72 -10.92 -7.27 6.88
N ALA A 73 -10.21 -7.75 7.90
CA ALA A 73 -10.74 -8.63 8.96
C ALA A 73 -11.86 -7.94 9.76
N GLU A 74 -11.81 -6.62 9.87
CA GLU A 74 -12.78 -5.78 10.57
C GLU A 74 -14.22 -5.93 10.03
N ARG A 75 -14.40 -6.42 8.79
CA ARG A 75 -15.72 -6.74 8.24
C ARG A 75 -16.46 -7.85 9.00
N PHE A 76 -15.75 -8.64 9.79
CA PHE A 76 -16.27 -9.78 10.54
C PHE A 76 -16.29 -9.52 12.05
N ASP A 77 -15.87 -8.33 12.50
CA ASP A 77 -15.90 -7.95 13.91
C ASP A 77 -17.34 -7.85 14.41
N GLY A 78 -17.61 -8.43 15.58
CA GLY A 78 -18.95 -8.49 16.16
C GLY A 78 -19.93 -9.42 15.45
N VAL A 79 -19.52 -10.12 14.37
CA VAL A 79 -20.38 -11.08 13.68
C VAL A 79 -20.02 -12.51 14.09
N PRO A 80 -20.98 -13.33 14.56
CA PRO A 80 -20.73 -14.74 14.88
C PRO A 80 -20.18 -15.49 13.67
N HIS A 81 -18.99 -16.06 13.82
CA HIS A 81 -18.32 -16.83 12.79
C HIS A 81 -17.57 -18.02 13.38
N LEU A 82 -17.51 -19.12 12.62
CA LEU A 82 -16.69 -20.28 12.95
C LEU A 82 -15.28 -20.06 12.40
N LYS A 83 -14.28 -20.03 13.26
CA LYS A 83 -12.87 -19.92 12.87
C LYS A 83 -12.17 -21.27 12.94
N THR A 84 -11.44 -21.65 11.91
CA THR A 84 -10.63 -22.88 11.84
C THR A 84 -9.44 -22.71 10.91
N ARG A 85 -8.55 -23.70 10.86
CA ARG A 85 -7.41 -23.77 9.92
C ARG A 85 -7.86 -24.34 8.58
N THR A 86 -7.18 -23.97 7.49
CA THR A 86 -7.55 -24.47 6.15
C THR A 86 -7.41 -25.99 6.06
N GLN A 87 -6.33 -26.56 6.63
CA GLN A 87 -6.09 -28.00 6.64
C GLN A 87 -7.13 -28.79 7.44
N GLU A 88 -7.58 -28.24 8.58
CA GLU A 88 -8.60 -28.87 9.40
C GLU A 88 -9.93 -28.95 8.65
N LEU A 89 -10.35 -27.83 8.03
CA LEU A 89 -11.54 -27.80 7.21
C LEU A 89 -11.44 -28.75 6.01
N ILE A 90 -10.25 -28.89 5.41
CA ILE A 90 -10.05 -29.83 4.32
C ILE A 90 -10.20 -31.27 4.80
N LYS A 91 -9.68 -31.63 5.97
CA LYS A 91 -9.77 -32.99 6.51
C LYS A 91 -11.21 -33.36 6.88
N ASP A 92 -11.95 -32.43 7.44
CA ASP A 92 -13.26 -32.72 8.04
C ASP A 92 -14.31 -31.66 7.69
N THR A 93 -14.56 -31.52 6.38
CA THR A 93 -15.43 -30.47 5.83
C THR A 93 -16.87 -30.54 6.35
N ASP A 94 -17.40 -31.75 6.52
CA ASP A 94 -18.78 -31.96 6.97
C ASP A 94 -18.98 -31.51 8.41
N ARG A 95 -18.06 -31.87 9.32
CA ARG A 95 -18.12 -31.42 10.73
C ARG A 95 -18.13 -29.91 10.85
N TYR A 96 -17.18 -29.23 10.20
CA TYR A 96 -17.06 -27.76 10.32
C TYR A 96 -18.26 -27.03 9.68
N LEU A 97 -18.78 -27.49 8.54
CA LEU A 97 -19.93 -26.84 7.89
C LEU A 97 -21.22 -27.04 8.69
N ARG A 98 -21.46 -28.25 9.22
CA ARG A 98 -22.59 -28.49 10.12
C ARG A 98 -22.48 -27.69 11.41
N GLN A 99 -21.28 -27.63 11.99
CA GLN A 99 -21.02 -26.82 13.18
C GLN A 99 -21.32 -25.33 12.93
N ALA A 100 -20.88 -24.79 11.78
CA ALA A 100 -21.14 -23.39 11.42
C ALA A 100 -22.64 -23.11 11.27
N LEU A 101 -23.38 -24.01 10.61
CA LEU A 101 -24.84 -23.91 10.47
C LEU A 101 -25.57 -24.04 11.81
N ALA A 102 -25.10 -24.92 12.70
CA ALA A 102 -25.70 -25.13 14.02
C ALA A 102 -25.45 -23.96 14.98
N MET A 103 -24.27 -23.32 14.91
CA MET A 103 -24.00 -22.09 15.65
C MET A 103 -24.95 -20.98 15.20
N GLY A 104 -25.19 -20.88 13.89
CA GLY A 104 -26.01 -19.85 13.28
C GLY A 104 -25.45 -18.43 13.48
N LYS A 105 -25.90 -17.49 12.66
CA LYS A 105 -25.67 -16.07 12.93
C LYS A 105 -26.68 -15.61 13.98
N ARG A 106 -26.39 -15.82 15.28
CA ARG A 106 -27.24 -15.31 16.36
C ARG A 106 -27.26 -13.79 16.27
N ALA A 107 -28.43 -13.22 15.98
CA ALA A 107 -28.61 -11.82 15.63
C ALA A 107 -28.39 -10.94 16.86
N GLU A 108 -27.17 -10.41 17.02
CA GLU A 108 -27.01 -9.07 17.55
C GLU A 108 -26.99 -8.13 16.34
N ALA A 109 -28.06 -7.36 16.21
CA ALA A 109 -28.20 -6.33 15.20
C ALA A 109 -27.21 -5.21 15.53
N GLY A 110 -25.98 -5.33 15.02
CA GLY A 110 -25.12 -4.17 14.83
C GLY A 110 -25.84 -3.20 13.91
N GLU A 111 -26.08 -1.99 14.40
CA GLU A 111 -26.70 -0.90 13.65
C GLU A 111 -26.00 -0.75 12.30
N HIS A 112 -26.81 -0.87 11.24
CA HIS A 112 -26.36 -0.73 9.87
C HIS A 112 -26.05 0.74 9.59
N GLU A 113 -24.76 1.08 9.47
CA GLU A 113 -24.38 2.26 8.71
C GLU A 113 -24.76 2.04 7.23
N PRO A 114 -25.55 2.94 6.62
CA PRO A 114 -26.00 2.78 5.24
C PRO A 114 -24.82 2.71 4.27
N GLU A 115 -24.95 1.85 3.27
CA GLU A 115 -23.97 1.68 2.20
C GLU A 115 -23.97 2.92 1.30
N ILE A 116 -23.14 3.90 1.66
CA ILE A 116 -22.81 4.99 0.74
C ILE A 116 -21.95 4.36 -0.35
N THR A 117 -22.48 4.29 -1.58
CA THR A 117 -21.68 4.01 -2.78
C THR A 117 -20.50 4.96 -2.79
N ARG A 118 -19.33 4.48 -2.36
CA ARG A 118 -18.15 5.33 -2.23
C ARG A 118 -17.78 5.84 -3.62
N SER A 119 -17.75 7.16 -3.77
CA SER A 119 -17.31 7.80 -5.00
C SER A 119 -15.92 7.30 -5.39
N ALA A 120 -15.61 7.18 -6.68
CA ALA A 120 -14.29 6.79 -7.15
C ALA A 120 -13.16 7.65 -6.52
N TYR A 121 -13.46 8.93 -6.23
CA TYR A 121 -12.58 9.82 -5.48
C TYR A 121 -12.30 9.34 -4.06
N GLN A 122 -13.31 8.87 -3.34
CA GLN A 122 -13.15 8.35 -1.97
C GLN A 122 -12.32 7.06 -1.95
N ILE A 123 -12.45 6.21 -2.98
CA ILE A 123 -11.63 5.00 -3.12
C ILE A 123 -10.18 5.38 -3.40
N PHE A 124 -9.95 6.28 -4.36
CA PHE A 124 -8.63 6.80 -4.70
C PHE A 124 -7.92 7.41 -3.48
N ILE A 125 -8.61 8.29 -2.74
CA ILE A 125 -8.08 8.88 -1.51
C ILE A 125 -7.85 7.81 -0.44
N GLY A 126 -8.73 6.81 -0.33
CA GLY A 126 -8.55 5.69 0.59
C GLY A 126 -7.23 4.95 0.40
N HIS A 127 -6.86 4.66 -0.84
CA HIS A 127 -5.57 4.01 -1.16
C HIS A 127 -4.36 4.87 -0.76
N ILE A 128 -4.43 6.18 -1.01
CA ILE A 128 -3.38 7.12 -0.59
C ILE A 128 -3.26 7.18 0.93
N MET A 129 -4.38 7.32 1.64
CA MET A 129 -4.39 7.43 3.11
C MET A 129 -3.86 6.16 3.80
N ALA A 130 -4.17 4.99 3.24
CA ALA A 130 -3.60 3.73 3.68
C ALA A 130 -2.06 3.74 3.53
N ALA A 131 -1.55 4.12 2.36
CA ALA A 131 -0.11 4.19 2.10
C ALA A 131 0.62 5.22 2.98
N ILE A 132 0.01 6.38 3.24
CA ILE A 132 0.55 7.41 4.17
C ILE A 132 0.71 6.82 5.57
N SER A 133 -0.30 6.10 6.06
CA SER A 133 -0.25 5.48 7.39
C SER A 133 0.92 4.49 7.51
N TYR A 134 1.20 3.72 6.45
CA TYR A 134 2.31 2.76 6.43
C TYR A 134 3.69 3.41 6.26
N MET A 135 3.80 4.59 5.62
CA MET A 135 5.08 5.30 5.51
C MET A 135 5.43 6.12 6.76
N LEU A 136 4.44 6.47 7.58
CA LEU A 136 4.64 7.34 8.75
C LEU A 136 5.68 6.81 9.75
N PRO A 137 5.72 5.51 10.12
CA PRO A 137 6.74 4.99 11.02
C PRO A 137 8.17 5.16 10.49
N VAL A 138 8.36 5.09 9.17
CA VAL A 138 9.66 5.28 8.51
C VAL A 138 10.14 6.73 8.68
N VAL A 139 9.26 7.68 8.41
CA VAL A 139 9.56 9.12 8.54
C VAL A 139 9.86 9.48 9.98
N VAL A 140 9.05 9.00 10.92
CA VAL A 140 9.23 9.27 12.35
C VAL A 140 10.56 8.69 12.84
N MET A 141 10.87 7.44 12.51
CA MET A 141 12.14 6.80 12.88
C MET A 141 13.34 7.56 12.31
N GLY A 142 13.35 7.83 11.00
CA GLY A 142 14.46 8.53 10.35
C GLY A 142 14.64 9.96 10.85
N GLY A 143 13.53 10.68 11.08
CA GLY A 143 13.52 12.04 11.61
C GLY A 143 14.05 12.12 13.04
N LEU A 144 13.66 11.20 13.91
CA LEU A 144 14.16 11.13 15.29
C LEU A 144 15.66 10.81 15.33
N MET A 145 16.13 9.84 14.54
CA MET A 145 17.56 9.51 14.45
C MET A 145 18.39 10.72 13.99
N MET A 146 17.94 11.39 12.93
CA MET A 146 18.59 12.57 12.37
C MET A 146 18.58 13.75 13.35
N ALA A 147 17.45 13.98 14.04
CA ALA A 147 17.33 15.04 15.03
C ALA A 147 18.28 14.84 16.21
N THR A 148 18.33 13.62 16.78
CA THR A 148 19.23 13.29 17.88
C THR A 148 20.69 13.50 17.47
N ALA A 149 21.10 12.99 16.31
CA ALA A 149 22.47 13.14 15.82
C ALA A 149 22.88 14.62 15.65
N LYS A 150 21.99 15.44 15.08
CA LYS A 150 22.25 16.87 14.86
C LYS A 150 22.29 17.69 16.14
N ILE A 151 21.42 17.40 17.10
CA ILE A 151 21.44 18.05 18.42
C ILE A 151 22.74 17.73 19.14
N THR A 152 23.15 16.45 19.20
CA THR A 152 24.43 16.07 19.80
C THR A 152 25.61 16.74 19.11
N GLY A 153 25.54 16.89 17.78
CA GLY A 153 26.57 17.54 17.00
C GLY A 153 26.75 19.04 17.23
N GLN A 154 25.81 19.70 17.93
CA GLN A 154 25.99 21.08 18.37
C GLN A 154 26.92 21.20 19.59
N PHE A 155 27.06 20.11 20.37
CA PHE A 155 27.83 20.11 21.61
C PHE A 155 29.18 19.39 21.48
N ILE A 156 29.30 18.45 20.53
CA ILE A 156 30.50 17.60 20.35
C ILE A 156 30.80 17.49 18.85
N ASN A 157 32.09 17.48 18.46
CA ASN A 157 32.45 17.22 17.07
C ASN A 157 32.06 15.77 16.69
N ILE A 158 31.22 15.68 15.67
CA ILE A 158 30.58 14.44 15.21
C ILE A 158 31.44 13.67 14.20
N GLU A 159 32.48 14.28 13.63
CA GLU A 159 33.33 13.65 12.63
C GLU A 159 33.94 12.35 13.18
N HIS A 160 33.76 11.25 12.43
CA HIS A 160 34.15 9.89 12.78
C HIS A 160 33.51 9.28 14.05
N SER A 161 32.47 9.91 14.60
CA SER A 161 31.69 9.36 15.71
C SER A 161 30.50 8.49 15.24
N PRO A 162 29.95 7.62 16.11
CA PRO A 162 28.71 6.87 15.82
C PRO A 162 27.51 7.77 15.47
N PHE A 163 27.48 9.01 15.96
CA PHE A 163 26.43 9.97 15.67
C PHE A 163 26.46 10.45 14.21
N SER A 164 27.62 10.43 13.53
CA SER A 164 27.70 10.71 12.09
C SER A 164 27.03 9.62 11.26
N LEU A 165 27.13 8.36 11.68
CA LEU A 165 26.41 7.26 11.06
C LEU A 165 24.91 7.37 11.36
N LEU A 166 24.55 7.80 12.57
CA LEU A 166 23.15 7.99 12.96
C LEU A 166 22.44 9.07 12.11
N ASP A 167 23.10 10.20 11.81
CA ASP A 167 22.58 11.24 10.90
C ASP A 167 22.40 10.69 9.48
N LYS A 168 23.41 10.00 8.94
CA LYS A 168 23.37 9.39 7.61
C LYS A 168 22.29 8.32 7.48
N LEU A 169 22.15 7.45 8.49
CA LEU A 169 21.10 6.45 8.55
C LEU A 169 19.72 7.09 8.68
N GLY A 170 19.57 8.11 9.52
CA GLY A 170 18.32 8.86 9.65
C GLY A 170 17.89 9.47 8.31
N PHE A 171 18.81 10.13 7.61
CA PHE A 171 18.57 10.67 6.28
C PHE A 171 18.18 9.59 5.26
N MET A 172 18.91 8.47 5.24
CA MET A 172 18.60 7.34 4.36
C MET A 172 17.19 6.78 4.65
N THR A 173 16.84 6.57 5.92
CA THR A 173 15.52 6.06 6.32
C THR A 173 14.40 6.97 5.83
N ILE A 174 14.54 8.30 5.92
CA ILE A 174 13.53 9.23 5.39
C ILE A 174 13.37 9.07 3.87
N LYS A 175 14.45 8.81 3.12
CA LYS A 175 14.37 8.57 1.67
C LYS A 175 13.61 7.28 1.31
N PHE A 176 13.59 6.28 2.21
CA PHE A 176 12.76 5.08 2.05
C PHE A 176 11.26 5.33 2.20
N MET A 177 10.83 6.54 2.58
CA MET A 177 9.43 6.92 2.59
C MET A 177 8.76 6.70 1.22
N TYR A 178 9.40 7.07 0.10
CA TYR A 178 8.81 6.89 -1.23
C TYR A 178 8.70 5.42 -1.66
N PRO A 179 9.75 4.58 -1.52
CA PRO A 179 9.65 3.12 -1.69
C PRO A 179 8.51 2.50 -0.86
N VAL A 180 8.43 2.81 0.43
CA VAL A 180 7.44 2.23 1.33
C VAL A 180 6.03 2.71 0.98
N PHE A 181 5.88 3.99 0.66
CA PHE A 181 4.61 4.55 0.21
C PHE A 181 4.12 3.87 -1.08
N ALA A 182 4.95 3.79 -2.13
CA ALA A 182 4.56 3.18 -3.40
C ALA A 182 4.27 1.67 -3.26
N MET A 183 5.05 0.96 -2.44
CA MET A 183 4.82 -0.45 -2.09
C MET A 183 3.44 -0.67 -1.48
N TYR A 184 3.08 0.09 -0.45
CA TYR A 184 1.79 -0.07 0.23
C TYR A 184 0.62 0.50 -0.57
N LEU A 185 0.84 1.52 -1.39
CA LEU A 185 -0.14 2.03 -2.33
C LEU A 185 -0.52 0.95 -3.35
N ALA A 186 0.47 0.32 -3.99
CA ALA A 186 0.24 -0.75 -4.94
C ALA A 186 -0.37 -2.01 -4.28
N PHE A 187 0.11 -2.34 -3.07
CA PHE A 187 -0.46 -3.43 -2.25
C PHE A 187 -1.94 -3.22 -1.94
N SER A 188 -2.35 -2.00 -1.62
CA SER A 188 -3.75 -1.71 -1.32
C SER A 188 -4.71 -1.96 -2.51
N ILE A 189 -4.18 -2.07 -3.73
CA ILE A 189 -4.95 -2.30 -4.95
C ILE A 189 -4.91 -3.77 -5.39
N ALA A 190 -3.72 -4.39 -5.39
CA ALA A 190 -3.51 -5.73 -5.96
C ALA A 190 -3.03 -6.79 -4.95
N GLY A 191 -2.88 -6.43 -3.68
CA GLY A 191 -2.38 -7.31 -2.63
C GLY A 191 -0.88 -7.63 -2.77
N LYS A 192 -0.48 -8.77 -2.18
CA LYS A 192 0.93 -9.18 -2.05
C LYS A 192 1.75 -9.16 -3.35
N PRO A 193 1.22 -9.57 -4.52
CA PRO A 193 1.99 -9.54 -5.77
C PRO A 193 2.50 -8.16 -6.19
N ALA A 194 1.85 -7.09 -5.73
CA ALA A 194 2.23 -5.73 -6.07
C ALA A 194 3.30 -5.12 -5.15
N LEU A 195 3.67 -5.78 -4.04
CA LEU A 195 4.62 -5.25 -3.08
C LEU A 195 5.99 -4.95 -3.71
N ILE A 196 6.62 -5.95 -4.31
CA ILE A 196 7.96 -5.80 -4.87
C ILE A 196 7.98 -4.83 -6.06
N PRO A 197 7.08 -4.96 -7.06
CA PRO A 197 7.04 -3.98 -8.14
C PRO A 197 6.78 -2.55 -7.62
N GLY A 198 5.89 -2.38 -6.64
CA GLY A 198 5.62 -1.07 -6.04
C GLY A 198 6.83 -0.48 -5.32
N LEU A 199 7.57 -1.31 -4.57
CA LEU A 199 8.80 -0.93 -3.88
C LEU A 199 9.88 -0.45 -4.86
N ILE A 200 10.15 -1.23 -5.90
CA ILE A 200 11.14 -0.88 -6.93
C ILE A 200 10.74 0.42 -7.66
N GLY A 201 9.45 0.58 -7.98
CA GLY A 201 8.93 1.82 -8.53
C GLY A 201 9.17 3.02 -7.60
N GLY A 202 8.91 2.88 -6.30
CA GLY A 202 9.19 3.95 -5.35
C GLY A 202 10.69 4.27 -5.21
N ILE A 203 11.58 3.28 -5.34
CA ILE A 203 13.04 3.52 -5.39
C ILE A 203 13.39 4.36 -6.62
N MET A 204 12.84 4.02 -7.79
CA MET A 204 13.02 4.76 -9.05
C MET A 204 12.43 6.18 -9.02
N SER A 205 11.67 6.54 -7.98
CA SER A 205 11.09 7.87 -7.83
C SER A 205 12.01 8.85 -7.11
N ASP A 206 13.09 8.39 -6.46
CA ASP A 206 13.95 9.21 -5.60
C ASP A 206 15.46 8.95 -5.87
N GLU A 207 16.30 9.77 -5.25
CA GLU A 207 17.76 9.74 -5.36
C GLU A 207 18.39 8.40 -4.95
N VAL A 208 17.66 7.52 -4.25
CA VAL A 208 18.13 6.15 -3.97
C VAL A 208 18.48 5.42 -5.27
N TYR A 209 17.65 5.57 -6.31
CA TYR A 209 17.92 4.98 -7.63
C TYR A 209 19.16 5.60 -8.29
N LYS A 210 19.27 6.92 -8.26
CA LYS A 210 20.46 7.64 -8.75
C LYS A 210 21.74 7.16 -8.08
N ARG A 211 21.72 6.97 -6.76
CA ARG A 211 22.89 6.56 -5.98
C ARG A 211 23.28 5.11 -6.20
N PHE A 212 22.32 4.26 -6.55
CA PHE A 212 22.57 2.84 -6.83
C PHE A 212 23.18 2.63 -8.23
N PHE A 213 22.75 3.40 -9.23
CA PHE A 213 23.19 3.25 -10.64
C PHE A 213 24.16 4.34 -11.12
N ASP A 214 24.55 5.29 -10.27
CA ASP A 214 25.48 6.39 -10.56
C ASP A 214 25.08 7.25 -11.78
N ILE A 215 23.79 7.57 -11.89
CA ILE A 215 23.23 8.31 -13.03
C ILE A 215 23.26 9.81 -12.75
N GLU A 216 24.09 10.57 -13.46
CA GLU A 216 24.21 12.02 -13.23
C GLU A 216 22.96 12.79 -13.65
N THR A 217 22.39 12.47 -14.82
CA THR A 217 21.24 13.14 -15.46
C THR A 217 19.88 12.59 -15.02
N PHE A 218 19.74 12.26 -13.74
CA PHE A 218 18.48 11.78 -13.17
C PHE A 218 17.72 12.88 -12.43
N MET A 219 16.46 13.11 -12.83
CA MET A 219 15.56 14.06 -12.18
C MET A 219 14.56 13.28 -11.31
N PRO A 220 14.66 13.33 -9.96
CA PRO A 220 13.77 12.59 -9.08
C PRO A 220 12.35 13.14 -9.16
N SER A 221 11.40 12.27 -9.48
CA SER A 221 9.96 12.57 -9.46
C SER A 221 9.38 12.71 -8.04
N GLY A 222 10.11 12.28 -7.02
CA GLY A 222 9.75 12.37 -5.61
C GLY A 222 8.38 11.76 -5.30
N PHE A 223 7.61 12.45 -4.46
CA PHE A 223 6.30 11.98 -4.02
C PHE A 223 5.30 11.80 -5.16
N PHE A 224 5.30 12.70 -6.15
CA PHE A 224 4.39 12.61 -7.30
C PHE A 224 4.65 11.36 -8.14
N GLY A 225 5.92 11.02 -8.35
CA GLY A 225 6.28 9.75 -9.01
C GLY A 225 5.88 8.53 -8.19
N ALA A 226 6.04 8.57 -6.86
CA ALA A 226 5.63 7.49 -5.98
C ALA A 226 4.12 7.22 -6.01
N ILE A 227 3.29 8.28 -6.09
CA ILE A 227 1.83 8.15 -6.32
C ILE A 227 1.57 7.54 -7.69
N GLY A 228 2.15 8.12 -8.74
CA GLY A 228 1.93 7.70 -10.13
C GLY A 228 2.27 6.23 -10.33
N ILE A 229 3.44 5.80 -9.86
CA ILE A 229 3.88 4.41 -10.01
C ILE A 229 3.12 3.45 -9.11
N GLY A 230 2.76 3.85 -7.89
CA GLY A 230 2.00 2.98 -6.98
C GLY A 230 0.63 2.63 -7.54
N PHE A 231 -0.08 3.60 -8.12
CA PHE A 231 -1.34 3.32 -8.83
C PHE A 231 -1.11 2.52 -10.11
N PHE A 232 -0.14 2.91 -10.93
CA PHE A 232 0.15 2.21 -12.18
C PHE A 232 0.44 0.72 -11.94
N VAL A 233 1.37 0.43 -11.03
CA VAL A 233 1.74 -0.94 -10.67
C VAL A 233 0.57 -1.69 -10.04
N GLY A 234 -0.17 -1.06 -9.13
CA GLY A 234 -1.33 -1.69 -8.49
C GLY A 234 -2.36 -2.16 -9.51
N TYR A 235 -2.72 -1.29 -10.47
CA TYR A 235 -3.66 -1.65 -11.52
C TYR A 235 -3.07 -2.61 -12.55
N LEU A 236 -1.80 -2.47 -12.92
CA LEU A 236 -1.12 -3.38 -13.85
C LEU A 236 -1.08 -4.80 -13.30
N VAL A 237 -0.64 -4.97 -12.04
CA VAL A 237 -0.59 -6.27 -11.37
C VAL A 237 -1.98 -6.87 -11.24
N ARG A 238 -2.98 -6.06 -10.87
CA ARG A 238 -4.38 -6.50 -10.81
C ARG A 238 -4.86 -6.98 -12.18
N TRP A 239 -4.62 -6.20 -13.22
CA TRP A 239 -4.99 -6.54 -14.59
C TRP A 239 -4.32 -7.83 -15.08
N LEU A 240 -3.03 -8.03 -14.82
CA LEU A 240 -2.33 -9.29 -15.15
C LEU A 240 -2.90 -10.47 -14.37
N ASN A 241 -3.23 -10.27 -13.09
CA ASN A 241 -3.83 -11.29 -12.25
C ASN A 241 -5.26 -11.64 -12.63
N ASP A 242 -6.01 -10.70 -13.20
CA ASP A 242 -7.38 -10.91 -13.67
C ASP A 242 -7.44 -11.42 -15.12
N THR A 243 -6.45 -11.10 -15.95
CA THR A 243 -6.43 -11.52 -17.37
C THR A 243 -5.85 -12.91 -17.55
N ILE A 244 -4.73 -13.21 -16.89
CA ILE A 244 -4.01 -14.47 -17.06
C ILE A 244 -4.68 -15.57 -16.21
N HIS A 245 -5.60 -16.30 -16.82
CA HIS A 245 -6.23 -17.46 -16.18
C HIS A 245 -5.39 -18.71 -16.43
N VAL A 246 -4.81 -19.25 -15.36
CA VAL A 246 -4.03 -20.49 -15.42
C VAL A 246 -4.71 -21.57 -14.59
N ARG A 247 -4.43 -22.84 -14.95
CA ARG A 247 -4.83 -23.97 -14.11
C ARG A 247 -4.16 -23.85 -12.74
N GLN A 248 -4.81 -24.41 -11.72
CA GLN A 248 -4.42 -24.26 -10.32
C GLN A 248 -2.98 -24.75 -10.00
N GLN A 249 -2.41 -25.61 -10.83
CA GLN A 249 -1.02 -26.09 -10.70
C GLN A 249 0.03 -25.08 -11.21
N LEU A 250 -0.39 -24.12 -12.05
CA LEU A 250 0.48 -23.14 -12.73
C LEU A 250 0.38 -21.74 -12.12
N THR A 251 -0.42 -21.56 -11.07
CA THR A 251 -0.58 -20.27 -10.36
C THR A 251 0.74 -19.79 -9.73
N THR A 252 1.60 -20.71 -9.28
CA THR A 252 2.97 -20.39 -8.83
C THR A 252 3.80 -19.77 -9.94
N ILE A 253 3.78 -20.36 -11.14
CA ILE A 253 4.52 -19.84 -12.31
C ILE A 253 3.96 -18.48 -12.70
N LYS A 254 2.64 -18.30 -12.66
CA LYS A 254 2.00 -17.01 -12.91
C LYS A 254 2.50 -15.94 -11.93
N THR A 255 2.39 -16.16 -10.62
CA THR A 255 2.63 -15.11 -9.62
C THR A 255 4.10 -14.91 -9.26
N MET A 256 4.96 -15.91 -9.44
CA MET A 256 6.39 -15.79 -9.14
C MET A 256 7.25 -15.46 -10.36
N LEU A 257 6.81 -15.81 -11.57
CA LEU A 257 7.61 -15.60 -12.79
C LEU A 257 6.95 -14.61 -13.74
N LEU A 258 5.75 -14.92 -14.24
CA LEU A 258 5.14 -14.12 -15.31
C LEU A 258 4.76 -12.72 -14.86
N VAL A 259 4.04 -12.61 -13.73
CA VAL A 259 3.58 -11.31 -13.21
C VAL A 259 4.78 -10.42 -12.86
N PRO A 260 5.79 -10.87 -12.07
CA PRO A 260 6.97 -10.05 -11.77
C PRO A 260 7.80 -9.68 -13.01
N LEU A 261 7.94 -10.57 -13.99
CA LEU A 261 8.68 -10.28 -15.22
C LEU A 261 8.01 -9.17 -16.03
N ILE A 262 6.71 -9.30 -16.30
CA ILE A 262 5.96 -8.32 -17.09
C ILE A 262 5.89 -6.98 -16.35
N THR A 263 5.59 -7.00 -15.05
CA THR A 263 5.56 -5.76 -14.26
C THR A 263 6.93 -5.12 -14.14
N GLY A 264 8.01 -5.88 -13.97
CA GLY A 264 9.37 -5.35 -13.93
C GLY A 264 9.77 -4.63 -15.21
N ILE A 265 9.58 -5.26 -16.38
CA ILE A 265 9.91 -4.67 -17.68
C ILE A 265 9.07 -3.40 -17.92
N THR A 266 7.76 -3.50 -17.69
CA THR A 266 6.84 -2.37 -17.93
C THR A 266 7.12 -1.20 -16.98
N LEU A 267 7.46 -1.51 -15.73
CA LEU A 267 7.77 -0.52 -14.70
C LEU A 267 8.98 0.34 -15.09
N VAL A 268 10.07 -0.28 -15.57
CA VAL A 268 11.26 0.45 -15.99
C VAL A 268 10.92 1.41 -17.13
N MET A 269 10.22 0.92 -18.15
CA MET A 269 9.81 1.73 -19.31
C MET A 269 8.94 2.92 -18.89
N VAL A 270 7.96 2.69 -18.01
CA VAL A 270 7.06 3.76 -17.56
C VAL A 270 7.79 4.77 -16.68
N MET A 271 8.71 4.34 -15.82
CA MET A 271 9.46 5.27 -14.98
C MET A 271 10.43 6.13 -15.78
N GLU A 272 11.22 5.52 -16.66
CA GLU A 272 12.24 6.24 -17.41
C GLU A 272 11.66 7.17 -18.47
N TYR A 273 10.61 6.74 -19.19
CA TYR A 273 10.13 7.48 -20.35
C TYR A 273 8.86 8.31 -20.10
N LEU A 274 8.14 8.06 -19.00
CA LEU A 274 6.88 8.75 -18.73
C LEU A 274 6.89 9.48 -17.38
N ILE A 275 7.05 8.77 -16.26
CA ILE A 275 6.85 9.35 -14.93
C ILE A 275 8.00 10.28 -14.54
N ASN A 276 9.26 9.83 -14.62
CA ASN A 276 10.41 10.64 -14.18
C ASN A 276 10.61 11.90 -15.02
N PRO A 277 10.54 11.87 -16.36
CA PRO A 277 10.66 13.09 -17.15
C PRO A 277 9.56 14.10 -16.85
N VAL A 278 8.30 13.65 -16.73
CA VAL A 278 7.15 14.54 -16.51
C VAL A 278 7.14 15.10 -15.09
N PHE A 279 7.19 14.25 -14.07
CA PHE A 279 7.10 14.71 -12.68
C PHE A 279 8.43 15.24 -12.14
N GLY A 280 9.56 14.72 -12.63
CA GLY A 280 10.89 15.25 -12.29
C GLY A 280 11.12 16.65 -12.84
N SER A 281 10.67 16.93 -14.08
CA SER A 281 10.71 18.31 -14.62
C SER A 281 9.80 19.27 -13.86
N LEU A 282 8.60 18.82 -13.48
CA LEU A 282 7.70 19.61 -12.63
C LEU A 282 8.34 19.93 -11.27
N ASN A 283 8.99 18.96 -10.63
CA ASN A 283 9.72 19.18 -9.39
C ASN A 283 10.87 20.18 -9.55
N GLN A 284 11.66 20.05 -10.61
CA GLN A 284 12.75 20.98 -10.89
C GLN A 284 12.23 22.41 -11.15
N LEU A 285 11.11 22.55 -11.86
CA LEU A 285 10.47 23.83 -12.07
C LEU A 285 10.02 24.47 -10.76
N MET A 286 9.44 23.70 -9.84
CA MET A 286 9.09 24.19 -8.49
C MET A 286 10.33 24.64 -7.72
N VAL A 287 11.43 23.86 -7.74
CA VAL A 287 12.68 24.22 -7.06
C VAL A 287 13.24 25.54 -7.61
N VAL A 288 13.29 25.68 -8.94
CA VAL A 288 13.75 26.91 -9.61
C VAL A 288 12.85 28.09 -9.26
N PHE A 289 11.53 27.91 -9.26
CA PHE A 289 10.56 28.92 -8.88
C PHE A 289 10.78 29.41 -7.44
N PHE A 290 10.92 28.50 -6.48
CA PHE A 290 11.20 28.87 -5.08
C PHE A 290 12.55 29.56 -4.93
N TYR A 291 13.58 29.09 -5.64
CA TYR A 291 14.90 29.70 -5.59
C TYR A 291 14.90 31.14 -6.13
N LEU A 292 14.27 31.36 -7.29
CA LEU A 292 14.09 32.68 -7.88
C LEU A 292 13.28 33.59 -6.95
N GLY A 293 12.15 33.11 -6.41
CA GLY A 293 11.33 33.86 -5.46
C GLY A 293 12.09 34.27 -4.20
N ARG A 294 12.97 33.40 -3.67
CA ARG A 294 13.83 33.73 -2.52
C ARG A 294 14.82 34.83 -2.88
N ARG A 295 15.45 34.76 -4.07
CA ARG A 295 16.41 35.75 -4.58
C ARG A 295 15.77 37.13 -4.80
N TYR A 296 14.53 37.17 -5.31
CA TYR A 296 13.75 38.42 -5.42
C TYR A 296 13.44 39.02 -4.05
N ARG A 297 13.04 38.19 -3.07
CA ARG A 297 12.75 38.66 -1.70
C ARG A 297 13.99 39.20 -0.99
N THR A 298 15.16 38.58 -1.16
CA THR A 298 16.42 39.14 -0.61
C THR A 298 16.78 40.45 -1.29
N ARG A 299 16.59 40.56 -2.62
CA ARG A 299 16.89 41.79 -3.37
C ARG A 299 15.97 42.96 -2.99
N LEU A 300 14.70 42.69 -2.68
CA LEU A 300 13.73 43.68 -2.17
C LEU A 300 14.12 44.18 -0.77
N LEU A 301 14.50 43.27 0.14
CA LEU A 301 14.97 43.63 1.49
C LEU A 301 16.26 44.48 1.45
N PHE A 302 17.21 44.15 0.58
CA PHE A 302 18.43 44.98 0.38
C PHE A 302 18.16 46.29 -0.38
N SER A 303 17.04 46.41 -1.10
CA SER A 303 16.62 47.68 -1.71
C SER A 303 15.95 48.61 -0.72
N ASP A 304 15.23 48.05 0.26
CA ASP A 304 14.54 48.80 1.32
C ASP A 304 15.53 49.29 2.40
N ASP A 305 16.55 48.49 2.71
CA ASP A 305 17.63 48.88 3.63
C ASP A 305 18.49 50.02 3.06
N ARG A 306 18.76 50.02 1.75
CA ARG A 306 19.41 51.15 1.05
C ARG A 306 18.55 52.42 1.02
N ARG A 307 17.22 52.32 1.06
CA ARG A 307 16.33 53.50 1.20
C ARG A 307 16.33 54.02 2.62
N ARG A 308 16.32 53.15 3.65
CA ARG A 308 16.41 53.57 5.06
C ARG A 308 17.73 54.25 5.41
N HIS A 309 18.85 53.78 4.87
CA HIS A 309 20.14 54.45 5.06
C HIS A 309 20.22 55.83 4.39
N ARG A 310 19.55 56.03 3.24
CA ARG A 310 19.54 57.33 2.54
C ARG A 310 18.63 58.37 3.19
N VAL A 311 17.59 57.96 3.92
CA VAL A 311 16.73 58.87 4.71
C VAL A 311 17.41 59.31 6.02
N ARG A 312 18.25 58.46 6.63
CA ARG A 312 19.00 58.80 7.85
C ARG A 312 20.19 59.73 7.63
N SER A 313 20.76 59.79 6.42
CA SER A 313 21.87 60.70 6.09
C SER A 313 21.42 62.11 5.67
N GLY A 314 20.11 62.40 5.66
CA GLY A 314 19.56 63.71 5.27
C GLY A 314 19.35 64.71 6.42
N TRP A 315 19.65 64.34 7.67
CA TRP A 315 19.41 65.16 8.86
C TRP A 315 20.70 65.64 9.54
N ALA A 316 21.72 65.97 8.75
CA ALA A 316 22.97 66.57 9.24
C ALA A 316 23.39 67.74 8.34
N CYS A 317 22.57 68.77 8.29
CA CYS A 317 22.95 70.13 7.87
C CYS A 317 21.85 71.11 8.31
N GLN A 318 21.94 71.56 9.57
CA GLN A 318 21.70 72.93 10.02
C GLN A 318 22.04 73.03 11.50
#